data_AF-A0A7C5TLM6-F1
#
_entry.id   AF-A0A7C5TLM6-F1
#
_cell.length_a   1.000
_cell.length_b   1.000
_cell.length_c   1.000
_cell.angle_alpha   90.00
_cell.angle_beta   90.00
_cell.angle_gamma   90.00
#
_symmetry.space_group_name_H-M   'P 1'
#
loop_
_entity.id
_entity.type
_entity.pdbx_description
1 polymer ?
#
loop_
_entity_poly.entity_id
_entity_poly.type
_entity_poly.pdbx_seq_one_letter_code
_entity_poly.pdbx_strand_id
1 'polypeptide(L)'
;MEDILAGKNRLIQRPEVLDPEYIPKSLPHREQKIADLTMIFRDALTMPGKFSIRAVVFGRTGTGKTVTTMTFGKKFEQKAMETRGMRIKYIHVNCHKHRTLFLILNYLIEKMMLPVSSRGLSSQEMFKIIHEYLEKRNMYLILALDEFDYFVNTASQDDVYFLARVYDELNFLEKRIHYIFIARDFSSLAGLDKSIRDHVLMNTVEFEPYTSAQLRDILKDRAEEAFVPGSVLDEAIDFIADVYGADKGGLGNARLAIETLAQAGIIAEKEGSLVVTREHAKLANARLNPYVAQIRDDIQALDLHQILLLKAIINLTKGGKEDFFSMGRVEEEYQRVCQIYNQQPRRHTQVFEYVKKLRHLGILNTRASGKGMRGRTTLISLALPASMELEAAVEDVLNARLSGKV
;
A
#
# COMPACT_ATOMS: atom_id res chain seq x y z
N MET A 1 4.31 4.75 35.39
CA MET A 1 4.76 5.86 34.54
C MET A 1 6.28 5.80 34.36
N GLU A 2 7.06 5.70 35.43
CA GLU A 2 8.53 5.55 35.35
C GLU A 2 9.01 4.32 34.55
N ASP A 3 8.40 3.14 34.70
CA ASP A 3 8.81 1.96 33.92
C ASP A 3 8.51 2.07 32.40
N ILE A 4 7.44 2.79 32.03
CA ILE A 4 7.09 3.12 30.64
C ILE A 4 8.09 4.14 30.08
N LEU A 5 8.43 5.15 30.87
CA LEU A 5 9.45 6.15 30.52
C LEU A 5 10.87 5.56 30.48
N ALA A 6 11.13 4.51 31.26
CA ALA A 6 12.40 3.77 31.29
C ALA A 6 12.52 2.72 30.17
N GLY A 7 11.48 2.50 29.37
CA GLY A 7 11.50 1.56 28.25
C GLY A 7 11.61 0.09 28.66
N LYS A 8 11.32 -0.27 29.91
CA LYS A 8 11.26 -1.68 30.33
C LYS A 8 10.09 -2.34 29.58
N ASN A 9 10.36 -3.45 28.88
CA ASN A 9 9.43 -4.20 28.02
C ASN A 9 9.11 -3.57 26.65
N ARG A 10 9.98 -2.70 26.12
CA ARG A 10 9.83 -2.20 24.74
C ARG A 10 10.11 -3.32 23.72
N LEU A 11 9.10 -3.65 22.92
CA LEU A 11 9.17 -4.59 21.81
C LEU A 11 9.67 -3.94 20.53
N ILE A 12 9.33 -2.67 20.30
CA ILE A 12 9.73 -1.95 19.08
C ILE A 12 11.05 -1.21 19.34
N GLN A 13 12.17 -1.79 18.91
CA GLN A 13 13.51 -1.19 19.08
C GLN A 13 13.76 -0.03 18.13
N ARG A 14 13.26 -0.14 16.89
CA ARG A 14 13.48 0.83 15.80
C ARG A 14 12.15 1.24 15.17
N PRO A 15 11.35 2.10 15.83
CA PRO A 15 10.03 2.49 15.35
C PRO A 15 10.07 3.18 13.98
N GLU A 16 11.18 3.86 13.64
CA GLU A 16 11.37 4.52 12.36
C GLU A 16 11.32 3.55 11.17
N VAL A 17 11.62 2.26 11.37
CA VAL A 17 11.58 1.23 10.33
C VAL A 17 10.14 0.92 9.88
N LEU A 18 9.17 1.20 10.74
CA LEU A 18 7.74 1.00 10.49
C LEU A 18 7.05 2.25 9.96
N ASP A 19 7.78 3.36 9.84
CA ASP A 19 7.26 4.60 9.29
C ASP A 19 7.01 4.48 7.77
N PRO A 20 5.88 4.98 7.24
CA PRO A 20 5.61 4.99 5.80
C PRO A 20 6.68 5.68 4.93
N GLU A 21 7.46 6.61 5.48
CA GLU A 21 8.53 7.33 4.79
C GLU A 21 9.87 6.57 4.80
N TYR A 22 9.98 5.47 5.57
CA TYR A 22 11.22 4.71 5.66
C TYR A 22 11.53 3.91 4.39
N ILE A 23 12.74 4.12 3.88
CA ILE A 23 13.27 3.45 2.69
C ILE A 23 14.15 2.26 3.15
N PRO A 24 13.71 1.01 2.97
CA PRO A 24 14.49 -0.16 3.33
C PRO A 24 15.71 -0.35 2.41
N LYS A 25 16.64 -1.18 2.88
CA LYS A 25 17.81 -1.61 2.09
C LYS A 25 17.42 -2.51 0.92
N SER A 26 16.43 -3.37 1.11
CA SER A 26 15.84 -4.27 0.11
C SER A 26 14.39 -3.91 -0.16
N LEU A 27 13.92 -4.15 -1.38
CA LEU A 27 12.52 -3.99 -1.75
C LEU A 27 12.03 -5.32 -2.33
N PRO A 28 11.71 -6.30 -1.47
CA PRO A 28 11.31 -7.62 -1.93
C PRO A 28 10.11 -7.50 -2.87
N HIS A 29 10.16 -8.24 -3.98
CA HIS A 29 9.12 -8.29 -5.02
C HIS A 29 9.00 -7.02 -5.89
N ARG A 30 9.98 -6.13 -5.84
CA ARG A 30 10.08 -4.91 -6.68
C ARG A 30 11.41 -4.77 -7.39
N GLU A 31 12.28 -5.77 -7.31
CA GLU A 31 13.57 -5.81 -8.00
C GLU A 31 13.40 -5.68 -9.51
N GLN A 32 12.41 -6.38 -10.09
CA GLN A 32 12.13 -6.29 -11.51
C GLN A 32 11.70 -4.87 -11.91
N LYS A 33 10.90 -4.18 -11.09
CA LYS A 33 10.46 -2.80 -11.39
C LYS A 33 11.64 -1.81 -11.38
N ILE A 34 12.64 -2.04 -10.52
CA ILE A 34 13.91 -1.29 -10.53
C ILE A 34 14.70 -1.60 -11.82
N ALA A 35 14.75 -2.87 -12.24
CA ALA A 35 15.41 -3.27 -13.48
C ALA A 35 14.74 -2.66 -14.72
N ASP A 36 13.40 -2.64 -14.76
CA ASP A 36 12.63 -2.04 -15.84
C ASP A 36 12.90 -0.54 -15.97
N LEU A 37 12.87 0.20 -14.84
CA LEU A 37 13.27 1.61 -14.80
C LEU A 37 14.72 1.81 -15.26
N THR A 38 15.63 0.93 -14.83
CA THR A 38 17.04 0.98 -15.26
C THR A 38 17.18 0.78 -16.76
N MET A 39 16.38 -0.10 -17.35
CA MET A 39 16.38 -0.33 -18.80
C MET A 39 15.83 0.88 -19.56
N ILE A 40 14.74 1.48 -19.09
CA ILE A 40 14.17 2.70 -19.69
C ILE A 40 15.18 3.85 -19.67
N PHE A 41 15.87 4.04 -18.54
CA PHE A 41 16.83 5.14 -18.36
C PHE A 41 18.24 4.83 -18.86
N ARG A 42 18.49 3.64 -19.41
CA ARG A 42 19.81 3.24 -19.94
C ARG A 42 20.39 4.28 -20.90
N ASP A 43 19.54 4.83 -21.75
CA ASP A 43 19.97 5.75 -22.79
C ASP A 43 20.39 7.13 -22.25
N ALA A 44 20.06 7.44 -20.99
CA ALA A 44 20.62 8.60 -20.30
C ALA A 44 22.13 8.45 -20.08
N LEU A 45 22.65 7.22 -20.03
CA LEU A 45 24.07 6.91 -19.86
C LEU A 45 24.79 6.66 -21.19
N THR A 46 24.11 6.07 -22.17
CA THR A 46 24.72 5.68 -23.46
C THR A 46 24.63 6.78 -24.52
N MET A 47 23.61 7.62 -24.46
CA MET A 47 23.31 8.69 -25.42
C MET A 47 22.95 9.99 -24.68
N PRO A 48 23.84 10.49 -23.80
CA PRO A 48 23.53 11.63 -22.94
C PRO A 48 23.19 12.88 -23.76
N GLY A 49 22.17 13.61 -23.33
CA GLY A 49 21.71 14.85 -23.98
C GLY A 49 20.89 14.66 -25.27
N LYS A 50 20.88 13.47 -25.90
CA LYS A 50 20.13 13.26 -27.15
C LYS A 50 18.62 13.24 -26.94
N PHE A 51 18.15 12.59 -25.88
CA PHE A 51 16.73 12.37 -25.60
C PHE A 51 16.37 12.78 -24.17
N SER A 52 15.17 13.34 -23.98
CA SER A 52 14.58 13.50 -22.65
C SER A 52 13.79 12.23 -22.37
N ILE A 53 14.40 11.34 -21.58
CA ILE A 53 13.77 10.07 -21.21
C ILE A 53 12.62 10.35 -20.25
N ARG A 54 11.51 9.65 -20.47
CA ARG A 54 10.30 9.75 -19.67
C ARG A 54 9.79 8.35 -19.36
N ALA A 55 9.37 8.16 -18.12
CA ALA A 55 8.70 6.95 -17.67
C ALA A 55 7.44 7.31 -16.89
N VAL A 56 6.42 6.48 -17.00
CA VAL A 56 5.20 6.57 -16.22
C VAL A 56 5.12 5.36 -15.31
N VAL A 57 5.10 5.61 -14.01
CA VAL A 57 4.95 4.60 -12.98
C VAL A 57 3.53 4.69 -12.44
N PHE A 58 2.76 3.62 -12.51
CA PHE A 58 1.37 3.66 -12.06
C PHE A 58 0.98 2.40 -11.29
N GLY A 59 -0.06 2.51 -10.47
CA GLY A 59 -0.53 1.44 -9.60
C GLY A 59 -1.13 2.00 -8.33
N ARG A 60 -1.94 1.20 -7.63
CA ARG A 60 -2.73 1.66 -6.47
C ARG A 60 -1.85 2.20 -5.33
N THR A 61 -2.45 2.91 -4.39
CA THR A 61 -1.74 3.37 -3.19
C THR A 61 -1.17 2.18 -2.40
N GLY A 62 0.06 2.31 -1.90
CA GLY A 62 0.70 1.27 -1.10
C GLY A 62 1.32 0.10 -1.87
N THR A 63 1.37 0.14 -3.21
CA THR A 63 2.03 -0.90 -4.03
C THR A 63 3.55 -0.74 -4.17
N GLY A 64 4.14 0.29 -3.55
CA GLY A 64 5.60 0.49 -3.51
C GLY A 64 6.20 1.43 -4.56
N LYS A 65 5.38 2.18 -5.31
CA LYS A 65 5.85 3.12 -6.36
C LYS A 65 6.93 4.09 -5.89
N THR A 66 6.61 4.93 -4.91
CA THR A 66 7.48 5.98 -4.34
C THR A 66 8.81 5.42 -3.83
N VAL A 67 8.77 4.39 -2.99
CA VAL A 67 9.99 3.80 -2.41
C VAL A 67 10.87 3.15 -3.49
N THR A 68 10.25 2.58 -4.52
CA THR A 68 10.96 1.94 -5.63
C THR A 68 11.63 2.98 -6.54
N THR A 69 10.93 4.05 -6.91
CA THR A 69 11.51 5.12 -7.74
C THR A 69 12.64 5.86 -7.01
N MET A 70 12.49 6.11 -5.70
CA MET A 70 13.57 6.67 -4.88
C MET A 70 14.79 5.75 -4.80
N THR A 71 14.57 4.43 -4.65
CA THR A 71 15.64 3.44 -4.62
C THR A 71 16.34 3.32 -5.96
N PHE A 72 15.58 3.28 -7.06
CA PHE A 72 16.09 3.36 -8.42
C PHE A 72 16.95 4.62 -8.59
N GLY A 73 16.43 5.80 -8.26
CA GLY A 73 17.11 7.07 -8.40
C GLY A 73 18.48 7.07 -7.71
N LYS A 74 18.52 6.70 -6.43
CA LYS A 74 19.77 6.61 -5.66
C LYS A 74 20.79 5.65 -6.30
N LYS A 75 20.35 4.44 -6.68
CA LYS A 75 21.23 3.45 -7.32
C LYS A 75 21.72 3.92 -8.68
N PHE A 76 20.87 4.60 -9.45
CA PHE A 76 21.20 5.10 -10.78
C PHE A 76 22.20 6.27 -10.72
N GLU A 77 22.00 7.23 -9.81
CA GLU A 77 22.97 8.31 -9.53
C GLU A 77 24.36 7.74 -9.24
N GLN A 78 24.43 6.79 -8.29
CA GLN A 78 25.68 6.15 -7.88
C GLN A 78 26.34 5.43 -9.07
N LYS A 79 25.58 4.61 -9.80
CA LYS A 79 26.12 3.82 -10.91
C LYS A 79 26.57 4.68 -12.08
N ALA A 80 25.86 5.76 -12.39
CA ALA A 80 26.23 6.72 -13.43
C ALA A 80 27.59 7.36 -13.13
N MET A 81 27.82 7.75 -11.88
CA MET A 81 29.10 8.32 -11.45
C MET A 81 30.22 7.27 -11.49
N GLU A 82 30.00 6.07 -10.92
CA GLU A 82 31.01 5.02 -10.83
C GLU A 82 31.45 4.47 -12.20
N THR A 83 30.51 4.30 -13.13
CA THR A 83 30.79 3.61 -14.40
C THR A 83 31.10 4.53 -15.56
N ARG A 84 30.59 5.78 -15.54
CA ARG A 84 30.71 6.73 -16.65
C ARG A 84 31.25 8.10 -16.23
N GLY A 85 31.50 8.34 -14.93
CA GLY A 85 31.85 9.67 -14.42
C GLY A 85 30.75 10.71 -14.63
N MET A 86 29.51 10.26 -14.85
CA MET A 86 28.39 11.13 -15.20
C MET A 86 27.69 11.66 -13.96
N ARG A 87 27.51 12.98 -13.89
CA ARG A 87 26.81 13.65 -12.80
C ARG A 87 25.31 13.68 -13.08
N ILE A 88 24.62 12.65 -12.64
CA ILE A 88 23.15 12.60 -12.67
C ILE A 88 22.64 12.87 -11.26
N LYS A 89 21.69 13.79 -11.14
CA LYS A 89 20.96 14.05 -9.90
C LYS A 89 19.54 13.52 -10.04
N TYR A 90 19.05 12.82 -9.04
CA TYR A 90 17.68 12.40 -8.85
C TYR A 90 17.02 13.31 -7.81
N ILE A 91 15.88 13.90 -8.17
CA ILE A 91 15.06 14.68 -7.24
C ILE A 91 13.63 14.17 -7.29
N HIS A 92 13.07 13.91 -6.12
CA HIS A 92 11.70 13.45 -5.94
C HIS A 92 10.83 14.58 -5.40
N VAL A 93 9.73 14.87 -6.08
CA VAL A 93 8.79 15.94 -5.74
C VAL A 93 7.41 15.33 -5.55
N ASN A 94 6.79 15.56 -4.40
CA ASN A 94 5.40 15.21 -4.18
C ASN A 94 4.49 16.34 -4.68
N CYS A 95 3.69 16.08 -5.71
CA CYS A 95 2.82 17.07 -6.36
C CYS A 95 1.60 17.44 -5.51
N HIS A 96 1.20 16.64 -4.53
CA HIS A 96 0.17 17.03 -3.57
C HIS A 96 0.65 18.17 -2.64
N LYS A 97 1.95 18.19 -2.30
CA LYS A 97 2.62 19.27 -1.57
C LYS A 97 2.99 20.45 -2.50
N HIS A 98 3.50 20.18 -3.70
CA HIS A 98 3.91 21.19 -4.68
C HIS A 98 2.95 21.21 -5.87
N ARG A 99 1.85 21.95 -5.72
CA ARG A 99 0.64 21.83 -6.56
C ARG A 99 0.69 22.57 -7.91
N THR A 100 1.68 23.46 -8.08
CA THR A 100 1.84 24.26 -9.31
C THR A 100 3.25 24.10 -9.85
N LEU A 101 3.44 24.39 -11.14
CA LEU A 101 4.77 24.28 -11.77
C LEU A 101 5.76 25.21 -11.07
N PHE A 102 5.33 26.43 -10.73
CA PHE A 102 6.12 27.37 -9.95
C PHE A 102 6.62 26.78 -8.63
N LEU A 103 5.76 26.09 -7.86
CA LEU A 103 6.17 25.46 -6.58
C LEU A 103 7.14 24.30 -6.78
N ILE A 104 6.97 23.52 -7.86
CA ILE A 104 7.89 22.45 -8.22
C ILE A 104 9.27 23.03 -8.58
N LEU A 105 9.32 24.07 -9.42
CA LEU A 105 10.58 24.69 -9.84
C LEU A 105 11.28 25.41 -8.69
N ASN A 106 10.55 26.06 -7.78
CA ASN A 106 11.10 26.60 -6.54
C ASN A 106 11.77 25.52 -5.69
N TYR A 107 11.06 24.41 -5.49
CA TYR A 107 11.60 23.28 -4.74
C TYR A 107 12.90 22.75 -5.39
N LEU A 108 12.98 22.73 -6.72
CA LEU A 108 14.21 22.35 -7.43
C LEU A 108 15.36 23.33 -7.21
N ILE A 109 15.10 24.64 -7.31
CA ILE A 109 16.09 25.69 -7.03
C ILE A 109 16.65 25.53 -5.62
N GLU A 110 15.78 25.32 -4.62
CA GLU A 110 16.17 25.08 -3.23
C GLU A 110 16.98 23.79 -3.07
N LYS A 111 16.48 22.67 -3.60
CA LYS A 111 17.13 21.35 -3.47
C LYS A 111 18.49 21.27 -4.16
N MET A 112 18.65 21.98 -5.27
CA MET A 112 19.92 22.06 -5.99
C MET A 112 20.81 23.21 -5.48
N MET A 113 20.35 24.00 -4.51
CA MET A 113 21.04 25.16 -3.94
C MET A 113 21.51 26.15 -5.01
N LEU A 114 20.62 26.49 -5.96
CA LEU A 114 20.93 27.47 -6.99
C LEU A 114 21.01 28.87 -6.38
N PRO A 115 22.02 29.68 -6.72
CA PRO A 115 22.17 31.05 -6.21
C PRO A 115 21.24 32.03 -6.96
N VAL A 116 19.94 31.75 -6.95
CA VAL A 116 18.92 32.52 -7.70
C VAL A 116 17.71 32.77 -6.80
N SER A 117 17.23 34.00 -6.78
CA SER A 117 15.93 34.34 -6.19
C SER A 117 14.82 34.06 -7.20
N SER A 118 13.83 33.27 -6.80
CA SER A 118 12.66 32.98 -7.61
C SER A 118 11.63 34.10 -7.67
N ARG A 119 11.75 35.12 -6.79
CA ARG A 119 10.79 36.23 -6.76
C ARG A 119 10.75 36.99 -8.08
N GLY A 120 9.55 37.12 -8.63
CA GLY A 120 9.28 37.84 -9.88
C GLY A 120 9.55 37.05 -11.15
N LEU A 121 10.00 35.80 -11.06
CA LEU A 121 10.23 34.95 -12.22
C LEU A 121 8.98 34.14 -12.59
N SER A 122 8.72 34.01 -13.89
CA SER A 122 7.77 33.06 -14.44
C SER A 122 8.31 31.62 -14.36
N SER A 123 7.42 30.62 -14.41
CA SER A 123 7.81 29.21 -14.46
C SER A 123 8.78 28.90 -15.61
N GLN A 124 8.59 29.53 -16.78
CA GLN A 124 9.46 29.33 -17.93
C GLN A 124 10.88 29.87 -17.70
N GLU A 125 11.01 31.08 -17.13
CA GLU A 125 12.31 31.66 -16.77
C GLU A 125 13.03 30.81 -15.71
N MET A 126 12.30 30.34 -14.70
CA MET A 126 12.86 29.45 -13.68
C MET A 126 13.35 28.14 -14.28
N PHE A 127 12.58 27.54 -15.19
CA PHE A 127 13.00 26.33 -15.89
C PHE A 127 14.27 26.55 -16.70
N LYS A 128 14.34 27.66 -17.46
CA LYS A 128 15.53 28.01 -18.26
C LYS A 128 16.77 28.17 -17.38
N ILE A 129 16.65 28.84 -16.24
CA ILE A 129 17.75 29.00 -15.28
C ILE A 129 18.22 27.64 -14.74
N ILE A 130 17.30 26.73 -14.39
CA ILE A 130 17.63 25.38 -13.94
C ILE A 130 18.35 24.61 -15.06
N HIS A 131 17.86 24.69 -16.29
CA HIS A 131 18.46 24.01 -17.44
C HIS A 131 19.88 24.54 -17.73
N GLU A 132 20.06 25.87 -17.79
CA GLU A 132 21.37 26.48 -17.98
C GLU A 132 22.37 26.11 -16.88
N TYR A 133 21.90 25.99 -15.64
CA TYR A 133 22.72 25.52 -14.53
C TYR A 133 23.21 24.08 -14.77
N LEU A 134 22.32 23.19 -15.18
CA LEU A 134 22.65 21.79 -15.50
C LEU A 134 23.66 21.73 -16.65
N GLU A 135 23.47 22.53 -17.70
CA GLU A 135 24.38 22.61 -18.84
C GLU A 135 25.77 23.13 -18.43
N LYS A 136 25.84 24.27 -17.74
CA LYS A 136 27.11 24.87 -17.26
C LYS A 136 27.91 23.94 -16.35
N ARG A 137 27.24 23.04 -15.63
CA ARG A 137 27.86 22.04 -14.73
C ARG A 137 28.08 20.67 -15.38
N ASN A 138 27.66 20.50 -16.63
CA ASN A 138 27.59 19.22 -17.33
C ASN A 138 26.92 18.12 -16.47
N MET A 139 25.73 18.44 -15.97
CA MET A 139 24.92 17.60 -15.10
C MET A 139 23.59 17.25 -15.77
N TYR A 140 23.01 16.13 -15.38
CA TYR A 140 21.65 15.73 -15.78
C TYR A 140 20.75 15.60 -14.55
N LEU A 141 19.46 15.79 -14.75
CA LEU A 141 18.44 15.65 -13.71
C LEU A 141 17.44 14.56 -14.11
N ILE A 142 17.16 13.63 -13.19
CA ILE A 142 15.97 12.78 -13.22
C ILE A 142 14.99 13.36 -12.20
N LEU A 143 13.91 13.95 -12.71
CA LEU A 143 12.84 14.53 -11.90
C LEU A 143 11.69 13.53 -11.75
N ALA A 144 11.52 12.99 -10.55
CA ALA A 144 10.34 12.18 -10.22
C ALA A 144 9.23 13.06 -9.65
N LEU A 145 8.07 13.05 -10.29
CA LEU A 145 6.86 13.76 -9.90
C LEU A 145 5.87 12.75 -9.35
N ASP A 146 5.77 12.70 -8.03
CA ASP A 146 4.90 11.78 -7.30
C ASP A 146 3.50 12.34 -7.10
N GLU A 147 2.49 11.48 -7.13
CA GLU A 147 1.08 11.88 -7.18
C GLU A 147 0.82 12.86 -8.33
N PHE A 148 1.40 12.58 -9.51
CA PHE A 148 1.32 13.44 -10.69
C PHE A 148 -0.12 13.65 -11.18
N ASP A 149 -1.00 12.69 -10.92
CA ASP A 149 -2.44 12.87 -11.16
C ASP A 149 -3.01 14.07 -10.42
N TYR A 150 -2.47 14.42 -9.25
CA TYR A 150 -2.86 15.64 -8.54
C TYR A 150 -2.45 16.90 -9.33
N PHE A 151 -1.20 16.95 -9.82
CA PHE A 151 -0.71 18.07 -10.62
C PHE A 151 -1.54 18.27 -11.89
N VAL A 152 -1.86 17.19 -12.61
CA VAL A 152 -2.69 17.23 -13.82
C VAL A 152 -4.06 17.85 -13.55
N ASN A 153 -4.62 17.63 -12.35
CA ASN A 153 -5.94 18.12 -11.99
C ASN A 153 -5.94 19.53 -11.37
N THR A 154 -4.82 20.01 -10.83
CA THR A 154 -4.76 21.32 -10.13
C THR A 154 -3.95 22.40 -10.82
N ALA A 155 -2.97 22.04 -11.65
CA ALA A 155 -2.18 23.00 -12.39
C ALA A 155 -2.96 23.56 -13.60
N SER A 156 -2.49 24.67 -14.17
CA SER A 156 -3.05 25.16 -15.43
C SER A 156 -2.74 24.17 -16.56
N GLN A 157 -3.60 24.11 -17.57
CA GLN A 157 -3.34 23.27 -18.74
C GLN A 157 -2.04 23.65 -19.45
N ASP A 158 -1.73 24.96 -19.49
CA ASP A 158 -0.48 25.47 -20.05
C ASP A 158 0.75 24.96 -19.28
N ASP A 159 0.70 24.89 -17.95
CA ASP A 159 1.81 24.36 -17.13
C ASP A 159 2.03 22.86 -17.38
N VAL A 160 0.93 22.10 -17.49
CA VAL A 160 0.98 20.65 -17.78
C VAL A 160 1.55 20.41 -19.17
N TYR A 161 1.11 21.19 -20.16
CA TYR A 161 1.59 21.14 -21.53
C TYR A 161 3.07 21.50 -21.61
N PHE A 162 3.47 22.62 -21.00
CA PHE A 162 4.85 23.06 -20.93
C PHE A 162 5.76 21.97 -20.35
N LEU A 163 5.42 21.40 -19.21
CA LEU A 163 6.22 20.36 -18.56
C LEU A 163 6.37 19.11 -19.46
N ALA A 164 5.27 18.70 -20.11
CA ALA A 164 5.26 17.58 -21.01
C ALA A 164 5.95 17.86 -22.35
N ARG A 165 6.10 19.11 -22.78
CA ARG A 165 6.65 19.44 -24.11
C ARG A 165 7.79 20.44 -24.07
N VAL A 166 8.45 20.57 -22.92
CA VAL A 166 9.46 21.60 -22.67
C VAL A 166 10.58 21.65 -23.72
N TYR A 167 10.98 20.49 -24.25
CA TYR A 167 12.04 20.41 -25.26
C TYR A 167 11.54 20.67 -26.70
N ASP A 168 10.23 20.62 -26.93
CA ASP A 168 9.64 21.07 -28.20
C ASP A 168 9.50 22.60 -28.22
N GLU A 169 9.28 23.22 -27.06
CA GLU A 169 9.04 24.67 -26.95
C GLU A 169 10.33 25.50 -26.85
N LEU A 170 11.32 25.04 -26.09
CA LEU A 170 12.49 25.85 -25.74
C LEU A 170 13.74 25.58 -26.60
N ASN A 171 13.66 24.71 -27.62
CA ASN A 171 14.72 24.43 -28.60
C ASN A 171 16.14 24.23 -28.02
N PHE A 172 16.25 23.57 -26.86
CA PHE A 172 17.55 23.25 -26.28
C PHE A 172 18.27 22.18 -27.11
N LEU A 173 19.54 22.40 -27.43
CA LEU A 173 20.38 21.43 -28.14
C LEU A 173 20.59 20.15 -27.32
N GLU A 174 20.82 20.29 -26.02
CA GLU A 174 21.00 19.17 -25.10
C GLU A 174 19.84 19.01 -24.11
N LYS A 175 19.32 17.79 -24.04
CA LYS A 175 18.24 17.41 -23.13
C LYS A 175 18.83 16.98 -21.79
N ARG A 176 18.90 17.92 -20.85
CA ARG A 176 19.49 17.76 -19.50
C ARG A 176 18.53 17.18 -18.45
N ILE A 177 17.23 17.16 -18.71
CA ILE A 177 16.18 16.76 -17.75
C ILE A 177 15.40 15.55 -18.29
N HIS A 178 15.24 14.55 -17.43
CA HIS A 178 14.45 13.34 -17.63
C HIS A 178 13.35 13.29 -16.57
N TYR A 179 12.26 12.57 -16.85
CA TYR A 179 11.06 12.58 -15.99
C TYR A 179 10.60 11.19 -15.60
N ILE A 180 10.16 11.04 -14.36
CA ILE A 180 9.33 9.92 -13.91
C ILE A 180 8.02 10.50 -13.41
N PHE A 181 6.91 10.19 -14.08
CA PHE A 181 5.58 10.57 -13.66
C PHE A 181 4.96 9.42 -12.87
N ILE A 182 4.66 9.63 -11.59
CA ILE A 182 4.11 8.58 -10.73
C ILE A 182 2.64 8.90 -10.47
N ALA A 183 1.75 7.99 -10.85
CA ALA A 183 0.31 8.17 -10.76
C ALA A 183 -0.37 6.96 -10.09
N ARG A 184 -1.64 7.11 -9.70
CA ARG A 184 -2.42 6.01 -9.10
C ARG A 184 -2.89 4.98 -10.11
N ASP A 185 -3.26 5.41 -11.31
CA ASP A 185 -3.71 4.54 -12.40
C ASP A 185 -3.73 5.28 -13.75
N PHE A 186 -3.93 4.56 -14.86
CA PHE A 186 -4.02 5.19 -16.18
C PHE A 186 -5.19 6.17 -16.32
N SER A 187 -6.35 5.86 -15.72
CA SER A 187 -7.53 6.74 -15.80
C SER A 187 -7.31 8.07 -15.07
N SER A 188 -6.44 8.11 -14.06
CA SER A 188 -6.10 9.33 -13.33
C SER A 188 -5.33 10.35 -14.19
N LEU A 189 -4.78 9.90 -15.34
CA LEU A 189 -4.14 10.73 -16.34
C LEU A 189 -5.08 11.11 -17.50
N ALA A 190 -6.38 10.84 -17.38
CA ALA A 190 -7.36 11.15 -18.42
C ALA A 190 -7.52 12.65 -18.70
N GLY A 191 -7.12 13.52 -17.77
CA GLY A 191 -7.11 14.97 -17.94
C GLY A 191 -6.03 15.48 -18.90
N LEU A 192 -5.03 14.64 -19.24
CA LEU A 192 -4.06 14.96 -20.29
C LEU A 192 -4.73 14.86 -21.66
N ASP A 193 -4.49 15.85 -22.52
CA ASP A 193 -4.89 15.74 -23.92
C ASP A 193 -4.18 14.56 -24.59
N LYS A 194 -4.76 14.06 -25.68
CA LYS A 194 -4.27 12.84 -26.34
C LYS A 194 -2.81 12.98 -26.78
N SER A 195 -2.37 14.16 -27.22
CA SER A 195 -1.01 14.37 -27.72
C SER A 195 0.03 14.29 -26.60
N ILE A 196 -0.22 14.88 -25.43
CA ILE A 196 0.65 14.73 -24.26
C ILE A 196 0.64 13.29 -23.77
N ARG A 197 -0.54 12.66 -23.72
CA ARG A 197 -0.67 11.28 -23.25
C ARG A 197 0.15 10.31 -24.08
N ASP A 198 0.04 10.38 -25.41
CA ASP A 198 0.79 9.53 -26.32
C ASP A 198 2.31 9.78 -26.22
N HIS A 199 2.72 11.03 -25.93
CA HIS A 199 4.12 11.37 -25.71
C HIS A 199 4.66 10.91 -24.34
N VAL A 200 3.85 10.99 -23.28
CA VAL A 200 4.25 10.67 -21.91
C VAL A 200 4.21 9.16 -21.64
N LEU A 201 3.23 8.44 -22.20
CA LEU A 201 3.01 7.02 -21.97
C LEU A 201 3.91 6.08 -22.80
N MET A 202 5.00 6.57 -23.41
CA MET A 202 5.90 5.72 -24.22
C MET A 202 6.55 4.60 -23.42
N ASN A 203 6.99 4.90 -22.20
CA ASN A 203 7.57 3.91 -21.29
C ASN A 203 6.73 3.85 -20.03
N THR A 204 6.19 2.67 -19.72
CA THR A 204 5.33 2.50 -18.55
C THR A 204 5.82 1.35 -17.67
N VAL A 205 5.66 1.52 -16.36
CA VAL A 205 5.98 0.50 -15.36
C VAL A 205 4.79 0.38 -14.42
N GLU A 206 4.05 -0.72 -14.56
CA GLU A 206 2.90 -1.03 -13.72
C GLU A 206 3.35 -1.57 -12.36
N PHE A 207 2.65 -1.20 -11.29
CA PHE A 207 2.82 -1.73 -9.94
C PHE A 207 1.54 -2.44 -9.50
N GLU A 208 1.56 -3.75 -9.66
CA GLU A 208 0.48 -4.64 -9.28
C GLU A 208 0.30 -4.66 -7.75
N PRO A 209 -0.93 -4.78 -7.23
CA PRO A 209 -1.17 -5.01 -5.82
C PRO A 209 -0.38 -6.20 -5.26
N TYR A 210 0.14 -6.08 -4.04
CA TYR A 210 0.86 -7.19 -3.42
C TYR A 210 -0.07 -8.36 -3.07
N THR A 211 0.40 -9.57 -3.34
CA THR A 211 -0.21 -10.80 -2.82
C THR A 211 0.08 -10.96 -1.32
N SER A 212 -0.69 -11.82 -0.65
CA SER A 212 -0.50 -12.22 0.74
C SER A 212 0.91 -12.73 0.99
N ALA A 213 1.44 -13.60 0.12
CA ALA A 213 2.82 -14.09 0.23
C ALA A 213 3.85 -12.95 0.15
N GLN A 214 3.66 -12.00 -0.77
CA GLN A 214 4.57 -10.86 -0.91
C GLN A 214 4.50 -9.91 0.30
N LEU A 215 3.29 -9.66 0.81
CA LEU A 215 3.12 -8.87 2.03
C LEU A 215 3.74 -9.55 3.24
N ARG A 216 3.62 -10.87 3.35
CA ARG A 216 4.27 -11.65 4.41
C ARG A 216 5.78 -11.42 4.43
N ASP A 217 6.43 -11.52 3.28
CA ASP A 217 7.88 -11.29 3.18
C ASP A 217 8.25 -9.85 3.56
N ILE A 218 7.50 -8.85 3.06
CA ILE A 218 7.71 -7.44 3.42
C ILE A 218 7.57 -7.23 4.93
N LEU A 219 6.49 -7.75 5.53
CA LEU A 219 6.22 -7.60 6.96
C LEU A 219 7.28 -8.30 7.81
N LYS A 220 7.77 -9.46 7.36
CA LYS A 220 8.85 -10.18 8.04
C LYS A 220 10.16 -9.38 8.04
N ASP A 221 10.56 -8.84 6.88
CA ASP A 221 11.72 -7.96 6.77
C ASP A 221 11.60 -6.74 7.72
N ARG A 222 10.40 -6.14 7.79
CA ARG A 222 10.13 -5.03 8.73
C ARG A 222 10.19 -5.48 10.19
N ALA A 223 9.61 -6.63 10.51
CA ALA A 223 9.57 -7.15 11.87
C ALA A 223 10.99 -7.43 12.38
N GLU A 224 11.82 -8.10 11.57
CA GLU A 224 13.21 -8.42 11.90
C GLU A 224 14.07 -7.17 12.11
N GLU A 225 13.81 -6.09 11.36
CA GLU A 225 14.57 -4.85 11.49
C GLU A 225 14.06 -3.95 12.63
N ALA A 226 12.75 -3.94 12.92
CA ALA A 226 12.11 -3.00 13.84
C ALA A 226 11.94 -3.52 15.28
N PHE A 227 11.72 -4.82 15.46
CA PHE A 227 11.32 -5.42 16.73
C PHE A 227 12.48 -6.18 17.41
N VAL A 228 12.31 -6.46 18.70
CA VAL A 228 13.16 -7.43 19.41
C VAL A 228 13.12 -8.78 18.67
N PRO A 229 14.27 -9.43 18.42
CA PRO A 229 14.29 -10.72 17.71
C PRO A 229 13.36 -11.76 18.35
N GLY A 230 12.49 -12.36 17.53
CA GLY A 230 11.52 -13.37 17.97
C GLY A 230 10.29 -12.81 18.71
N SER A 231 10.16 -11.49 18.86
CA SER A 231 9.03 -10.90 19.57
C SER A 231 7.79 -10.70 18.72
N VAL A 232 7.83 -11.02 17.43
CA VAL A 232 6.65 -11.01 16.54
C VAL A 232 6.42 -12.44 16.07
N LEU A 233 5.27 -13.02 16.42
CA LEU A 233 4.94 -14.37 16.01
C LEU A 233 4.51 -14.42 14.54
N ASP A 234 4.89 -15.50 13.84
CA ASP A 234 4.54 -15.71 12.43
C ASP A 234 3.03 -15.63 12.18
N GLU A 235 2.21 -16.09 13.13
CA GLU A 235 0.74 -16.02 13.04
C GLU A 235 0.18 -14.58 12.99
N ALA A 236 0.88 -13.60 13.59
CA ALA A 236 0.50 -12.20 13.52
C ALA A 236 0.81 -11.63 12.14
N ILE A 237 1.99 -11.96 11.60
CA ILE A 237 2.42 -11.57 10.25
C ILE A 237 1.48 -12.19 9.21
N ASP A 238 1.23 -13.49 9.32
CA ASP A 238 0.35 -14.24 8.41
C ASP A 238 -1.06 -13.67 8.39
N PHE A 239 -1.60 -13.30 9.56
CA PHE A 239 -2.92 -12.67 9.64
C PHE A 239 -2.96 -11.34 8.87
N ILE A 240 -2.01 -10.43 9.13
CA ILE A 240 -1.96 -9.12 8.46
C ILE A 240 -1.79 -9.30 6.95
N ALA A 241 -0.90 -10.20 6.54
CA ALA A 241 -0.65 -10.51 5.15
C ALA A 241 -1.90 -11.08 4.45
N ASP A 242 -2.61 -12.00 5.08
CA ASP A 242 -3.85 -12.59 4.55
C ASP A 242 -4.97 -11.55 4.43
N VAL A 243 -5.11 -10.64 5.41
CA VAL A 243 -6.13 -9.58 5.39
C VAL A 243 -5.89 -8.58 4.24
N TYR A 244 -4.65 -8.16 4.05
CA TYR A 244 -4.33 -7.12 3.05
C TYR A 244 -3.94 -7.68 1.68
N GLY A 245 -3.67 -8.97 1.53
CA GLY A 245 -3.22 -9.59 0.28
C GLY A 245 -4.27 -9.57 -0.83
N ALA A 246 -3.86 -9.15 -2.03
CA ALA A 246 -4.77 -9.00 -3.17
C ALA A 246 -5.40 -10.32 -3.64
N ASP A 247 -4.65 -11.41 -3.62
CA ASP A 247 -5.11 -12.78 -3.90
C ASP A 247 -6.12 -13.31 -2.86
N LYS A 248 -6.18 -12.68 -1.69
CA LYS A 248 -7.12 -13.01 -0.61
C LYS A 248 -8.36 -12.11 -0.58
N GLY A 249 -8.39 -11.04 -1.38
CA GLY A 249 -9.48 -10.08 -1.44
C GLY A 249 -9.14 -8.73 -0.79
N GLY A 250 -7.93 -8.59 -0.23
CA GLY A 250 -7.40 -7.32 0.25
C GLY A 250 -6.94 -6.40 -0.88
N LEU A 251 -6.43 -5.22 -0.51
CA LEU A 251 -6.02 -4.20 -1.49
C LEU A 251 -4.61 -4.38 -2.06
N GLY A 252 -3.82 -5.29 -1.49
CA GLY A 252 -2.38 -5.40 -1.75
C GLY A 252 -1.60 -4.16 -1.34
N ASN A 253 -2.01 -3.51 -0.24
CA ASN A 253 -1.44 -2.26 0.25
C ASN A 253 -0.43 -2.53 1.38
N ALA A 254 0.87 -2.44 1.07
CA ALA A 254 1.94 -2.68 2.03
C ALA A 254 2.03 -1.60 3.11
N ARG A 255 1.65 -0.35 2.81
CA ARG A 255 1.66 0.74 3.81
C ARG A 255 0.72 0.41 4.97
N LEU A 256 -0.53 0.06 4.65
CA LEU A 256 -1.53 -0.26 5.66
C LEU A 256 -1.19 -1.55 6.42
N ALA A 257 -0.58 -2.53 5.75
CA ALA A 257 -0.09 -3.74 6.39
C ALA A 257 1.02 -3.42 7.43
N ILE A 258 2.00 -2.58 7.07
CA ILE A 258 3.10 -2.18 7.97
C ILE A 258 2.57 -1.34 9.14
N GLU A 259 1.65 -0.39 8.87
CA GLU A 259 0.99 0.39 9.92
C GLU A 259 0.24 -0.52 10.91
N THR A 260 -0.42 -1.56 10.41
CA THR A 260 -1.10 -2.56 11.24
C THR A 260 -0.12 -3.35 12.11
N LEU A 261 1.03 -3.74 11.56
CA LEU A 261 2.09 -4.40 12.33
C LEU A 261 2.64 -3.48 13.43
N ALA A 262 2.88 -2.21 13.12
CA ALA A 262 3.32 -1.23 14.10
C ALA A 262 2.32 -1.07 15.25
N GLN A 263 1.04 -0.94 14.91
CA GLN A 263 -0.02 -0.81 15.89
C GLN A 263 -0.22 -2.08 16.72
N ALA A 264 -0.01 -3.27 16.13
CA ALA A 264 -0.03 -4.54 16.88
C ALA A 264 1.10 -4.58 17.91
N GLY A 265 2.29 -4.09 17.57
CA GLY A 265 3.40 -3.89 18.50
C GLY A 265 3.05 -2.97 19.67
N ILE A 266 2.46 -1.81 19.37
CA ILE A 266 2.03 -0.83 20.39
C ILE A 266 0.97 -1.42 21.31
N ILE A 267 0.04 -2.22 20.78
CA ILE A 267 -0.98 -2.91 21.58
C ILE A 267 -0.33 -3.92 22.53
N ALA A 268 0.57 -4.75 22.01
CA ALA A 268 1.28 -5.74 22.80
C ALA A 268 2.08 -5.11 23.97
N GLU A 269 2.79 -4.01 23.69
CA GLU A 269 3.53 -3.26 24.72
C GLU A 269 2.59 -2.69 25.80
N LYS A 270 1.44 -2.14 25.40
CA LYS A 270 0.44 -1.60 26.34
C LYS A 270 -0.16 -2.67 27.24
N GLU A 271 -0.32 -3.88 26.73
CA GLU A 271 -0.83 -5.04 27.48
C GLU A 271 0.25 -5.74 28.31
N GLY A 272 1.51 -5.27 28.25
CA GLY A 272 2.64 -5.89 28.94
C GLY A 272 3.05 -7.23 28.35
N SER A 273 2.60 -7.55 27.13
CA SER A 273 3.00 -8.77 26.43
C SER A 273 4.45 -8.68 25.97
N LEU A 274 5.17 -9.80 26.08
CA LEU A 274 6.53 -9.94 25.56
C LEU A 274 6.57 -10.29 24.06
N VAL A 275 5.41 -10.61 23.47
CA VAL A 275 5.28 -11.01 22.07
C VAL A 275 4.06 -10.37 21.40
N VAL A 276 4.18 -10.08 20.11
CA VAL A 276 3.07 -9.69 19.24
C VAL A 276 2.38 -10.96 18.74
N THR A 277 1.17 -11.20 19.21
CA THR A 277 0.33 -12.34 18.86
C THR A 277 -0.65 -11.97 17.75
N ARG A 278 -1.34 -13.00 17.22
CA ARG A 278 -2.42 -12.78 16.25
C ARG A 278 -3.57 -11.92 16.79
N GLU A 279 -3.90 -12.02 18.08
CA GLU A 279 -4.95 -11.19 18.69
C GLU A 279 -4.58 -9.71 18.69
N HIS A 280 -3.33 -9.36 19.00
CA HIS A 280 -2.87 -7.96 18.87
C HIS A 280 -2.99 -7.45 17.43
N ALA A 281 -2.70 -8.31 16.44
CA ALA A 281 -2.85 -7.97 15.03
C ALA A 281 -4.33 -7.79 14.61
N LYS A 282 -5.25 -8.63 15.10
CA LYS A 282 -6.69 -8.45 14.91
C LYS A 282 -7.18 -7.12 15.51
N LEU A 283 -6.75 -6.81 16.74
CA LEU A 283 -7.08 -5.56 17.42
C LEU A 283 -6.52 -4.34 16.67
N ALA A 284 -5.29 -4.43 16.16
CA ALA A 284 -4.68 -3.40 15.33
C ALA A 284 -5.46 -3.17 14.03
N ASN A 285 -5.79 -4.25 13.31
CA ASN A 285 -6.59 -4.20 12.09
C ASN A 285 -7.97 -3.56 12.38
N ALA A 286 -8.64 -3.95 13.46
CA ALA A 286 -9.93 -3.37 13.84
C ALA A 286 -9.87 -1.84 14.11
N ARG A 287 -8.71 -1.30 14.50
CA ARG A 287 -8.51 0.14 14.75
C ARG A 287 -8.15 0.93 13.49
N LEU A 288 -7.30 0.38 12.63
CA LEU A 288 -6.70 1.11 11.52
C LEU A 288 -7.39 0.88 10.20
N ASN A 289 -8.01 -0.28 10.02
CA ASN A 289 -8.59 -0.63 8.74
C ASN A 289 -9.83 0.26 8.50
N PRO A 290 -9.79 1.18 7.51
CA PRO A 290 -10.88 2.13 7.28
C PRO A 290 -12.16 1.42 6.85
N TYR A 291 -12.06 0.18 6.37
CA TYR A 291 -13.20 -0.65 6.02
C TYR A 291 -13.91 -1.25 7.22
N VAL A 292 -13.39 -1.15 8.46
CA VAL A 292 -14.07 -1.69 9.64
C VAL A 292 -15.42 -1.02 9.88
N ALA A 293 -15.53 0.29 9.62
CA ALA A 293 -16.81 0.98 9.65
C ALA A 293 -17.78 0.41 8.61
N GLN A 294 -17.32 0.26 7.36
CA GLN A 294 -18.11 -0.37 6.29
C GLN A 294 -18.49 -1.81 6.63
N ILE A 295 -17.58 -2.59 7.21
CA ILE A 295 -17.83 -3.97 7.64
C ILE A 295 -18.94 -4.00 8.69
N ARG A 296 -18.99 -3.04 9.62
CA ARG A 296 -20.07 -2.93 10.60
C ARG A 296 -21.41 -2.64 9.93
N ASP A 297 -21.43 -1.73 8.96
CA ASP A 297 -22.64 -1.43 8.17
C ASP A 297 -23.08 -2.64 7.33
N ASP A 298 -22.11 -3.36 6.74
CA ASP A 298 -22.35 -4.58 5.96
C ASP A 298 -22.91 -5.71 6.85
N ILE A 299 -22.47 -5.81 8.12
CA ILE A 299 -23.03 -6.73 9.11
C ILE A 299 -24.51 -6.41 9.38
N GLN A 300 -24.87 -5.12 9.48
CA GLN A 300 -26.28 -4.70 9.65
C GLN A 300 -27.13 -5.10 8.44
N ALA A 301 -26.55 -5.09 7.23
CA ALA A 301 -27.21 -5.47 6.00
C ALA A 301 -27.30 -7.00 5.75
N LEU A 302 -26.80 -7.84 6.66
CA LEU A 302 -26.83 -9.30 6.46
C LEU A 302 -28.25 -9.87 6.59
N ASP A 303 -28.53 -10.85 5.74
CA ASP A 303 -29.76 -11.65 5.80
C ASP A 303 -29.71 -12.63 7.00
N LEU A 304 -30.88 -13.10 7.43
CA LEU A 304 -31.02 -13.98 8.60
C LEU A 304 -30.03 -15.16 8.62
N HIS A 305 -29.88 -15.88 7.51
CA HIS A 305 -28.97 -17.02 7.47
C HIS A 305 -27.48 -16.63 7.39
N GLN A 306 -27.16 -15.44 6.87
CA GLN A 306 -25.80 -14.93 6.85
C GLN A 306 -25.36 -14.51 8.26
N ILE A 307 -26.25 -13.86 9.02
CA ILE A 307 -25.97 -13.47 10.41
C ILE A 307 -25.92 -14.69 11.34
N LEU A 308 -26.77 -15.71 11.14
CA LEU A 308 -26.69 -16.99 11.86
C LEU A 308 -25.35 -17.72 11.60
N LEU A 309 -24.87 -17.70 10.35
CA LEU A 309 -23.55 -18.25 10.00
C LEU A 309 -22.41 -17.47 10.67
N LEU A 310 -22.48 -16.13 10.68
CA LEU A 310 -21.51 -15.31 11.37
C LEU A 310 -21.48 -15.61 12.88
N LYS A 311 -22.65 -15.76 13.51
CA LYS A 311 -22.74 -16.14 14.92
C LYS A 311 -22.11 -17.52 15.20
N ALA A 312 -22.32 -18.50 14.33
CA ALA A 312 -21.67 -19.80 14.45
C ALA A 312 -20.13 -19.69 14.43
N ILE A 313 -19.57 -18.87 13.53
CA ILE A 313 -18.13 -18.64 13.46
C ILE A 313 -17.62 -17.93 14.72
N ILE A 314 -18.37 -16.97 15.26
CA ILE A 314 -18.04 -16.30 16.54
C ILE A 314 -18.03 -17.31 17.69
N ASN A 315 -19.04 -18.17 17.79
CA ASN A 315 -19.10 -19.22 18.82
C ASN A 315 -17.88 -20.16 18.76
N LEU A 316 -17.51 -20.61 17.55
CA LEU A 316 -16.32 -21.44 17.34
C LEU A 316 -15.04 -20.72 17.79
N THR A 317 -14.92 -19.43 17.45
CA THR A 317 -13.77 -18.59 17.82
C THR A 317 -13.63 -18.42 19.33
N LYS A 318 -14.75 -18.30 20.06
CA LYS A 318 -14.75 -18.21 21.53
C LYS A 318 -14.51 -19.55 22.21
N GLY A 319 -14.91 -20.65 21.56
CA GLY A 319 -14.91 -22.00 22.14
C GLY A 319 -13.55 -22.70 22.17
N GLY A 320 -12.47 -22.09 21.68
CA GLY A 320 -11.15 -22.75 21.68
C GLY A 320 -9.98 -21.85 21.31
N LYS A 321 -8.78 -22.45 21.27
CA LYS A 321 -7.54 -21.81 20.79
C LYS A 321 -7.38 -21.88 19.26
N GLU A 322 -8.30 -22.55 18.59
CA GLU A 322 -8.29 -22.65 17.13
C GLU A 322 -8.91 -21.41 16.53
N ASP A 323 -8.28 -20.93 15.48
CA ASP A 323 -8.63 -19.65 14.86
C ASP A 323 -9.05 -19.83 13.40
N PHE A 324 -8.82 -21.02 12.84
CA PHE A 324 -9.28 -21.42 11.51
C PHE A 324 -10.09 -22.69 11.63
N PHE A 325 -11.31 -22.66 11.08
CA PHE A 325 -12.25 -23.77 11.13
C PHE A 325 -12.47 -24.32 9.73
N SER A 326 -12.53 -25.64 9.59
CA SER A 326 -12.90 -26.26 8.32
C SER A 326 -14.35 -25.93 7.97
N MET A 327 -14.66 -25.92 6.67
CA MET A 327 -16.04 -25.73 6.19
C MET A 327 -17.03 -26.66 6.91
N GLY A 328 -16.70 -27.94 7.08
CA GLY A 328 -17.56 -28.89 7.78
C GLY A 328 -17.83 -28.50 9.24
N ARG A 329 -16.80 -28.04 9.97
CA ARG A 329 -16.96 -27.61 11.37
C ARG A 329 -17.83 -26.34 11.48
N VAL A 330 -17.66 -25.41 10.54
CA VAL A 330 -18.51 -24.21 10.46
C VAL A 330 -19.96 -24.59 10.17
N GLU A 331 -20.20 -25.56 9.27
CA GLU A 331 -21.54 -26.04 8.95
C GLU A 331 -22.22 -26.74 10.13
N GLU A 332 -21.49 -27.56 10.88
CA GLU A 332 -22.01 -28.22 12.09
C GLU A 332 -22.42 -27.20 13.15
N GLU A 333 -21.60 -26.18 13.41
CA GLU A 333 -21.97 -25.12 14.35
C GLU A 333 -23.14 -24.28 13.82
N TYR A 334 -23.14 -23.95 12.53
CA TYR A 334 -24.25 -23.24 11.91
C TYR A 334 -25.58 -24.00 12.04
N GLN A 335 -25.57 -25.32 11.88
CA GLN A 335 -26.76 -26.15 12.10
C GLN A 335 -27.24 -26.08 13.55
N ARG A 336 -26.33 -26.13 14.54
CA ARG A 336 -26.68 -25.97 15.96
C ARG A 336 -27.27 -24.59 16.25
N VAL A 337 -26.66 -23.54 15.71
CA VAL A 337 -27.17 -22.17 15.83
C VAL A 337 -28.55 -22.05 15.19
N CYS A 338 -28.77 -22.61 14.00
CA CYS A 338 -30.11 -22.65 13.39
C CYS A 338 -31.15 -23.35 14.29
N GLN A 339 -30.80 -24.46 14.93
CA GLN A 339 -31.70 -25.16 15.86
C GLN A 339 -32.07 -24.29 17.07
N ILE A 340 -31.10 -23.60 17.67
CA ILE A 340 -31.31 -22.70 18.81
C ILE A 340 -32.33 -21.60 18.47
N TYR A 341 -32.24 -21.03 17.26
CA TYR A 341 -33.14 -19.98 16.79
C TYR A 341 -34.34 -20.48 15.98
N ASN A 342 -34.65 -21.79 16.05
CA ASN A 342 -35.78 -22.43 15.35
C ASN A 342 -35.83 -22.17 13.84
N GLN A 343 -34.68 -22.11 13.18
CA GLN A 343 -34.55 -21.93 11.73
C GLN A 343 -34.15 -23.24 11.03
N GLN A 344 -34.64 -23.44 9.80
CA GLN A 344 -34.22 -24.56 8.97
C GLN A 344 -32.85 -24.30 8.32
N PRO A 345 -31.83 -25.12 8.57
CA PRO A 345 -30.50 -24.89 8.04
C PRO A 345 -30.46 -24.99 6.51
N ARG A 346 -29.63 -24.15 5.89
CA ARG A 346 -29.41 -24.16 4.43
C ARG A 346 -28.43 -25.26 4.05
N ARG A 347 -28.54 -25.76 2.81
CA ARG A 347 -27.67 -26.80 2.25
C ARG A 347 -26.24 -26.28 2.04
N HIS A 348 -25.28 -27.21 1.96
CA HIS A 348 -23.84 -26.94 1.78
C HIS A 348 -23.53 -25.85 0.75
N THR A 349 -24.04 -26.00 -0.49
CA THR A 349 -23.78 -25.03 -1.57
C THR A 349 -24.18 -23.61 -1.20
N GLN A 350 -25.31 -23.44 -0.49
CA GLN A 350 -25.79 -22.13 -0.08
C GLN A 350 -24.95 -21.54 1.06
N VAL A 351 -24.54 -22.37 2.03
CA VAL A 351 -23.65 -21.95 3.11
C VAL A 351 -22.29 -21.53 2.55
N PHE A 352 -21.78 -22.26 1.56
CA PHE A 352 -20.55 -21.91 0.86
C PHE A 352 -20.63 -20.55 0.15
N GLU A 353 -21.76 -20.24 -0.50
CA GLU A 353 -21.99 -18.91 -1.07
C GLU A 353 -22.07 -17.81 0.00
N TYR A 354 -22.64 -18.09 1.18
CA TYR A 354 -22.60 -17.14 2.30
C TYR A 354 -21.18 -16.89 2.79
N VAL A 355 -20.34 -17.93 2.91
CA VAL A 355 -18.92 -17.78 3.26
C VAL A 355 -18.19 -16.91 2.23
N LYS A 356 -18.42 -17.14 0.93
CA LYS A 356 -17.85 -16.28 -0.13
C LYS A 356 -18.30 -14.83 -0.01
N LYS A 357 -19.60 -14.60 0.24
CA LYS A 357 -20.16 -13.24 0.42
C LYS A 357 -19.51 -12.55 1.62
N LEU A 358 -19.51 -13.19 2.78
CA LEU A 358 -18.90 -12.64 4.01
C LEU A 358 -17.40 -12.40 3.86
N ARG A 359 -16.69 -13.23 3.09
CA ARG A 359 -15.30 -12.97 2.70
C ARG A 359 -15.17 -11.73 1.82
N HIS A 360 -16.03 -11.57 0.82
CA HIS A 360 -16.00 -10.41 -0.08
C HIS A 360 -16.26 -9.10 0.67
N LEU A 361 -17.12 -9.13 1.68
CA LEU A 361 -17.38 -8.02 2.60
C LEU A 361 -16.25 -7.79 3.60
N GLY A 362 -15.19 -8.61 3.62
CA GLY A 362 -14.08 -8.48 4.57
C GLY A 362 -14.40 -8.90 6.01
N ILE A 363 -15.55 -9.55 6.25
CA ILE A 363 -15.96 -10.07 7.56
C ILE A 363 -15.18 -11.35 7.91
N LEU A 364 -14.87 -12.16 6.91
CA LEU A 364 -14.16 -13.45 7.06
C LEU A 364 -12.89 -13.51 6.21
N ASN A 365 -11.89 -14.22 6.72
CA ASN A 365 -10.74 -14.67 5.93
C ASN A 365 -10.91 -16.14 5.54
N THR A 366 -10.41 -16.50 4.35
CA THR A 366 -10.42 -17.90 3.89
C THR A 366 -9.08 -18.32 3.31
N ARG A 367 -8.69 -19.58 3.52
CA ARG A 367 -7.52 -20.19 2.88
C ARG A 367 -7.76 -21.68 2.58
N ALA A 368 -7.07 -22.22 1.58
CA ALA A 368 -7.13 -23.65 1.30
C ALA A 368 -6.38 -24.45 2.38
N SER A 369 -6.86 -25.67 2.68
CA SER A 369 -6.13 -26.59 3.55
C SER A 369 -4.79 -27.03 2.94
N GLY A 370 -3.75 -27.07 3.77
CA GLY A 370 -2.39 -27.47 3.40
C GLY A 370 -2.09 -28.96 3.61
N LYS A 371 -0.82 -29.34 3.47
CA LYS A 371 -0.32 -30.70 3.75
C LYS A 371 -0.58 -31.04 5.23
N GLY A 372 -1.20 -32.19 5.49
CA GLY A 372 -1.49 -32.70 6.85
C GLY A 372 -2.99 -32.79 7.20
N MET A 373 -3.88 -32.21 6.39
CA MET A 373 -5.32 -32.40 6.53
C MET A 373 -5.89 -33.33 5.45
N ARG A 374 -6.86 -34.17 5.85
CA ARG A 374 -7.49 -35.17 4.98
C ARG A 374 -8.42 -34.46 3.99
N GLY A 375 -7.95 -34.25 2.76
CA GLY A 375 -8.68 -33.61 1.67
C GLY A 375 -8.39 -32.11 1.51
N ARG A 376 -8.79 -31.56 0.35
CA ARG A 376 -8.81 -30.11 0.09
C ARG A 376 -10.11 -29.54 0.66
N THR A 377 -10.03 -28.69 1.67
CA THR A 377 -11.17 -27.98 2.27
C THR A 377 -10.84 -26.51 2.46
N THR A 378 -11.87 -25.68 2.61
CA THR A 378 -11.72 -24.26 2.91
C THR A 378 -11.62 -24.08 4.42
N LEU A 379 -10.56 -23.42 4.87
CA LEU A 379 -10.40 -22.94 6.24
C LEU A 379 -10.92 -21.52 6.33
N ILE A 380 -11.69 -21.24 7.38
CA ILE A 380 -12.45 -20.01 7.59
C ILE A 380 -12.05 -19.43 8.95
N SER A 381 -11.79 -18.12 9.02
CA SER A 381 -11.58 -17.40 10.27
C SER A 381 -12.31 -16.06 10.26
N LEU A 382 -12.59 -15.53 11.44
CA LEU A 382 -13.08 -14.16 11.59
C LEU A 382 -11.96 -13.15 11.24
N ALA A 383 -12.30 -12.08 10.50
CA ALA A 383 -11.36 -11.01 10.17
C ALA A 383 -11.26 -9.94 11.28
N LEU A 384 -12.27 -9.87 12.14
CA LEU A 384 -12.33 -9.01 13.32
C LEU A 384 -12.06 -9.83 14.60
N PRO A 385 -11.62 -9.19 15.70
CA PRO A 385 -11.64 -9.81 17.03
C PRO A 385 -13.06 -10.27 17.38
N ALA A 386 -13.20 -11.43 18.03
CA ALA A 386 -14.47 -11.89 18.59
C ALA A 386 -14.78 -11.13 19.91
N SER A 387 -14.92 -9.81 19.81
CA SER A 387 -15.14 -8.92 20.95
C SER A 387 -16.60 -8.91 21.40
N MET A 388 -16.85 -8.44 22.62
CA MET A 388 -18.21 -8.29 23.15
C MET A 388 -19.04 -7.32 22.28
N GLU A 389 -18.42 -6.29 21.70
CA GLU A 389 -19.12 -5.34 20.83
C GLU A 389 -19.57 -5.98 19.52
N LEU A 390 -18.74 -6.83 18.90
CA LEU A 390 -19.13 -7.55 17.69
C LEU A 390 -20.25 -8.55 17.98
N GLU A 391 -20.18 -9.25 19.11
CA GLU A 391 -21.22 -10.19 19.51
C GLU A 391 -22.55 -9.49 19.77
N ALA A 392 -22.54 -8.36 20.49
CA ALA A 392 -23.72 -7.55 20.72
C ALA A 392 -24.33 -7.07 19.39
N ALA A 393 -23.51 -6.54 18.48
CA ALA A 393 -23.98 -6.10 17.17
C ALA A 393 -24.61 -7.24 16.35
N VAL A 394 -24.02 -8.45 16.40
CA VAL A 394 -24.56 -9.63 15.72
C VAL A 394 -25.89 -10.08 16.34
N GLU A 395 -26.00 -10.03 17.66
CA GLU A 395 -27.22 -10.40 18.38
C GLU A 395 -28.37 -9.41 18.09
N ASP A 396 -28.06 -8.11 18.04
CA ASP A 396 -29.03 -7.06 17.71
C ASP A 396 -29.61 -7.25 16.30
N VAL A 397 -28.73 -7.47 15.31
CA VAL A 397 -29.15 -7.76 13.92
C VAL A 397 -29.98 -9.03 13.86
N LEU A 398 -29.54 -10.09 14.54
CA LEU A 398 -30.24 -11.36 14.56
C LEU A 398 -31.65 -11.22 15.13
N ASN A 399 -31.80 -10.52 16.25
CA ASN A 399 -33.09 -10.25 16.88
C ASN A 399 -34.00 -9.39 15.98
N ALA A 400 -33.46 -8.40 15.28
CA ALA A 400 -34.20 -7.59 14.32
C ALA A 400 -34.75 -8.46 13.17
N ARG A 401 -33.90 -9.32 12.58
CA ARG A 401 -34.29 -10.21 11.47
C ARG A 401 -35.30 -11.27 11.90
N LEU A 402 -35.19 -11.80 13.12
CA LEU A 402 -36.15 -12.79 13.67
C LEU A 402 -37.50 -12.17 14.03
N SER A 403 -37.52 -10.91 14.49
CA SER A 403 -38.75 -10.20 14.85
C SER A 403 -39.50 -9.58 13.66
N GLY A 404 -38.95 -9.69 12.45
CA GLY A 404 -39.55 -9.12 11.23
C GLY A 404 -39.52 -7.60 11.17
N LYS A 405 -38.73 -6.94 12.03
CA LYS A 405 -38.50 -5.48 11.95
C LYS A 405 -37.37 -5.23 10.95
N VAL A 406 -37.72 -4.60 9.84
CA VAL A 406 -36.84 -4.26 8.70
C VAL A 406 -35.75 -3.31 9.14
#